data_AF-A0A7X7E5S3-F1
#
_entry.id   AF-A0A7X7E5S3-F1
#
_cell.length_a   1.000
_cell.length_b   1.000
_cell.length_c   1.000
_cell.angle_alpha   90.00
_cell.angle_beta   90.00
_cell.angle_gamma   90.00
#
_symmetry.space_group_name_H-M   'P 1'
#
loop_
_entity.id
_entity.type
_entity.pdbx_description
1 polymer ?
#
loop_
_entity_poly.entity_id
_entity_poly.type
_entity_poly.pdbx_seq_one_letter_code
_entity_poly.pdbx_strand_id
1 'polypeptide(L)'
;MFTCKGFKKVTIASEMDLKPFMNLMVVLIPMLLVSAEFAKVAVVDINLPEDRKSGANNHNRQTERPEPKDGLLSLTAIVTDSVLTIGARGGFMPSIAYREYHEYVAKDDQTKFVVTYEPGVIPKHPLSGRMMNLNERQNILLYASDENQNLIKRYYTKDNELLTDGNGETLASLAAGDTVYTDNNPKRMVVVKNIADFELKPLSVYDELQNRLIKLKQRYRDVKDANEIIIAAENGVLYDKIVQIMDKARAADYPDIMISKLRS
;
A
#
# COMPACT_ATOMS: atom_id res chain seq x y z
N MET A 1 36.36 76.84 41.61
CA MET A 1 36.24 76.46 40.18
C MET A 1 36.38 74.95 40.09
N PHE A 2 35.47 74.29 39.38
CA PHE A 2 35.48 72.90 38.91
C PHE A 2 35.27 71.71 39.89
N THR A 3 34.01 71.25 39.85
CA THR A 3 33.43 69.89 39.92
C THR A 3 34.36 68.66 39.92
N CYS A 4 33.99 67.64 40.72
CA CYS A 4 33.86 66.27 40.19
C CYS A 4 32.93 65.39 41.05
N LYS A 5 32.17 64.52 40.37
CA LYS A 5 30.99 63.77 40.81
C LYS A 5 31.42 62.37 41.26
N GLY A 6 31.12 61.97 42.50
CA GLY A 6 31.44 60.64 43.04
C GLY A 6 30.25 59.67 42.95
N PHE A 7 30.36 58.68 42.07
CA PHE A 7 29.38 57.61 41.81
C PHE A 7 29.11 56.73 43.05
N LYS A 8 27.84 56.54 43.41
CA LYS A 8 27.40 55.45 44.31
C LYS A 8 27.35 54.13 43.52
N LYS A 9 28.16 53.14 43.89
CA LYS A 9 27.95 51.74 43.50
C LYS A 9 26.90 51.12 44.41
N VAL A 10 25.78 50.70 43.84
CA VAL A 10 24.79 49.82 44.46
C VAL A 10 25.03 48.42 43.88
N THR A 11 25.58 47.52 44.70
CA THR A 11 25.77 46.11 44.35
C THR A 11 24.47 45.38 44.69
N ILE A 12 23.66 45.06 43.69
CA ILE A 12 22.54 44.12 43.83
C ILE A 12 23.01 42.81 43.22
N ALA A 13 23.38 41.86 44.08
CA ALA A 13 23.51 40.47 43.67
C ALA A 13 22.09 39.93 43.50
N SER A 14 21.59 39.91 42.25
CA SER A 14 20.38 39.19 41.89
C SER A 14 20.76 37.73 41.68
N GLU A 15 20.64 36.92 42.73
CA GLU A 15 20.64 35.46 42.59
C GLU A 15 19.46 35.10 41.68
N MET A 16 19.77 34.67 40.45
CA MET A 16 18.78 34.23 39.48
C MET A 16 18.18 32.92 39.99
N ASP A 17 16.90 32.91 40.34
CA ASP A 17 16.20 31.72 40.82
C ASP A 17 16.19 30.68 39.67
N LEU A 18 17.04 29.65 39.76
CA LEU A 18 17.18 28.60 38.73
C LEU A 18 16.09 27.50 38.82
N LYS A 19 15.15 27.62 39.78
CA LYS A 19 14.02 26.71 39.94
C LYS A 19 13.18 26.52 38.67
N PRO A 20 12.89 27.56 37.86
CA PRO A 20 12.17 27.41 36.59
C PRO A 20 12.97 26.61 35.56
N PHE A 21 14.30 26.76 35.53
CA PHE A 21 15.19 26.01 34.63
C PHE A 21 15.23 24.53 34.98
N MET A 22 15.31 24.20 36.28
CA MET A 22 15.20 22.82 36.75
C MET A 22 13.86 22.21 36.35
N ASN A 23 12.76 22.93 36.53
CA ASN A 23 11.44 22.42 36.21
C ASN A 23 11.25 22.22 34.70
N LEU A 24 11.85 23.09 33.87
CA LEU A 24 11.85 22.94 32.42
C LEU A 24 12.51 21.63 31.97
N MET A 25 13.68 21.30 32.53
CA MET A 25 14.38 20.04 32.20
C MET A 25 13.58 18.81 32.60
N VAL A 26 12.87 18.85 33.74
CA VAL A 26 12.03 17.73 34.22
C VAL A 26 10.81 17.50 33.33
N VAL A 27 10.25 18.54 32.70
CA VAL A 27 9.12 18.42 31.76
C VAL A 27 9.56 17.89 30.38
N LEU A 28 10.81 18.16 29.97
CA LEU A 28 11.33 17.73 28.67
C LEU A 28 11.60 16.22 28.61
N ILE A 29 12.05 15.61 29.71
CA ILE A 29 12.34 14.16 29.77
C ILE A 29 11.12 13.29 29.40
N PRO A 30 9.94 13.44 30.03
CA PRO A 30 8.76 12.66 29.66
C PRO A 30 8.24 13.01 28.27
N MET A 31 8.38 14.27 27.82
CA MET A 31 7.98 14.67 26.46
C MET A 31 8.81 13.95 25.39
N LEU A 32 10.12 13.83 25.60
CA LEU A 32 11.02 13.10 24.71
C LEU A 32 10.81 11.58 24.76
N LEU A 33 10.54 11.02 25.95
CA LEU A 33 10.26 9.59 26.10
C LEU A 33 8.99 9.17 25.37
N VAL A 34 7.93 9.99 25.41
CA VAL A 34 6.70 9.76 24.65
C VAL A 34 6.99 9.82 23.14
N SER A 35 7.77 10.78 22.64
CA SER A 35 8.16 10.84 21.23
C SER A 35 8.98 9.62 20.78
N ALA A 36 9.85 9.08 21.63
CA ALA A 36 10.65 7.90 21.33
C ALA A 36 9.82 6.61 21.25
N GLU A 37 8.73 6.52 22.00
CA GLU A 37 7.80 5.37 21.94
C GLU A 37 7.03 5.33 20.62
N PHE A 38 6.62 6.49 20.10
CA PHE A 38 6.00 6.60 18.77
C PHE A 38 6.98 6.27 17.62
N ALA A 39 8.28 6.51 17.79
CA ALA A 39 9.28 6.15 16.77
C ALA A 39 9.43 4.63 16.59
N LYS A 40 9.08 3.81 17.58
CA LYS A 40 9.20 2.35 17.51
C LYS A 40 8.17 1.68 16.59
N VAL A 41 7.13 2.38 16.15
CA VAL A 41 6.03 1.80 15.33
C VAL A 41 6.33 1.83 13.82
N ALA A 42 7.41 2.48 13.37
CA ALA A 42 7.61 2.74 11.94
C ALA A 42 8.53 1.78 11.17
N VAL A 43 9.12 0.75 11.80
CA VAL A 43 10.06 -0.14 11.09
C VAL A 43 9.92 -1.59 11.55
N VAL A 44 9.02 -2.32 10.90
CA VAL A 44 9.26 -3.76 10.73
C VAL A 44 10.23 -3.87 9.56
N ASP A 45 11.52 -4.00 9.86
CA ASP A 45 12.51 -4.40 8.87
C ASP A 45 12.22 -5.85 8.49
N ILE A 46 11.36 -6.02 7.47
CA ILE A 46 11.26 -7.27 6.75
C ILE A 46 12.61 -7.43 6.05
N ASN A 47 13.53 -8.15 6.69
CA ASN A 47 14.66 -8.73 5.97
C ASN A 47 14.08 -9.65 4.90
N LEU A 48 14.02 -9.16 3.66
CA LEU A 48 13.77 -10.01 2.51
C LEU A 48 14.81 -11.13 2.56
N PRO A 49 14.42 -12.42 2.54
CA PRO A 49 15.38 -13.49 2.45
C PRO A 49 16.10 -13.39 1.10
N GLU A 50 17.36 -12.97 1.10
CA GLU A 50 18.29 -13.28 0.02
C GLU A 50 18.64 -14.77 0.09
N ASP A 51 17.69 -15.66 -0.25
CA ASP A 51 18.00 -17.08 -0.23
C ASP A 51 18.60 -17.54 -1.56
N ARG A 52 19.93 -17.58 -1.52
CA ARG A 52 20.78 -18.69 -1.99
C ARG A 52 20.14 -19.55 -3.08
N LYS A 53 20.62 -19.30 -4.30
CA LYS A 53 20.56 -20.22 -5.43
C LYS A 53 20.99 -21.63 -4.98
N SER A 54 20.02 -22.53 -4.82
CA SER A 54 20.26 -23.98 -4.80
C SER A 54 20.14 -24.49 -6.24
N GLY A 55 21.22 -25.10 -6.71
CA GLY A 55 21.48 -25.27 -8.14
C GLY A 55 20.98 -26.57 -8.76
N ALA A 56 20.95 -26.55 -10.10
CA ALA A 56 21.40 -27.65 -10.95
C ALA A 56 21.80 -27.12 -12.34
N ASN A 57 23.07 -27.34 -12.67
CA ASN A 57 23.75 -27.36 -13.98
C ASN A 57 24.12 -26.08 -14.75
N ASN A 58 25.37 -25.67 -14.50
CA ASN A 58 26.46 -25.49 -15.48
C ASN A 58 26.26 -24.54 -16.69
N HIS A 59 26.57 -23.26 -16.48
CA HIS A 59 27.63 -22.63 -17.28
C HIS A 59 28.36 -21.52 -16.51
N ASN A 60 29.67 -21.55 -16.70
CA ASN A 60 30.70 -20.70 -16.13
C ASN A 60 30.37 -19.20 -16.23
N ARG A 61 30.29 -18.50 -15.09
CA ARG A 61 30.60 -17.07 -14.99
C ARG A 61 30.95 -16.73 -13.54
N GLN A 62 32.13 -16.15 -13.41
CA GLN A 62 32.78 -15.74 -12.18
C GLN A 62 31.86 -14.92 -11.28
N THR A 63 31.99 -15.18 -9.98
CA THR A 63 31.53 -14.36 -8.87
C THR A 63 32.12 -12.96 -8.95
N GLU A 64 31.43 -12.05 -9.62
CA GLU A 64 31.46 -10.64 -9.28
C GLU A 64 30.27 -10.41 -8.36
N ARG A 65 30.57 -10.18 -7.08
CA ARG A 65 29.65 -9.54 -6.13
C ARG A 65 29.22 -8.25 -6.82
N PRO A 66 27.94 -8.03 -7.20
CA PRO A 66 27.59 -6.70 -7.64
C PRO A 66 27.76 -5.82 -6.40
N GLU A 67 28.75 -4.94 -6.48
CA GLU A 67 28.73 -3.62 -5.84
C GLU A 67 27.28 -3.15 -5.71
N PRO A 68 26.87 -2.48 -4.61
CA PRO A 68 25.56 -1.86 -4.55
C PRO A 68 25.39 -1.02 -5.81
N LYS A 69 24.61 -1.53 -6.78
CA LYS A 69 24.35 -0.83 -8.02
C LYS A 69 23.42 0.30 -7.63
N ASP A 70 24.01 1.47 -7.41
CA ASP A 70 23.28 2.72 -7.30
C ASP A 70 22.34 2.80 -8.51
N GLY A 71 21.02 2.80 -8.25
CA GLY A 71 19.99 2.83 -9.29
C GLY A 71 19.32 1.49 -9.62
N LEU A 72 19.06 0.63 -8.64
CA LEU A 72 18.03 -0.42 -8.74
C LEU A 72 16.84 -0.04 -7.85
N LEU A 73 15.60 -0.25 -8.32
CA LEU A 73 14.38 0.00 -7.57
C LEU A 73 14.02 -1.20 -6.68
N SER A 74 14.30 -2.42 -7.15
CA SER A 74 13.96 -3.71 -6.53
C SER A 74 12.53 -3.73 -5.97
N LEU A 75 11.57 -3.55 -6.87
CA LEU A 75 10.16 -3.42 -6.53
C LEU A 75 9.61 -4.76 -6.02
N THR A 76 9.01 -4.75 -4.84
CA THR A 76 8.41 -5.93 -4.21
C THR A 76 6.97 -5.64 -3.78
N ALA A 77 5.99 -6.35 -4.33
CA ALA A 77 4.62 -6.37 -3.83
C ALA A 77 4.48 -7.44 -2.75
N ILE A 78 4.25 -7.03 -1.51
CA ILE A 78 4.06 -7.89 -0.36
C ILE A 78 2.58 -8.11 -0.12
N VAL A 79 2.17 -9.37 -0.05
CA VAL A 79 0.77 -9.81 0.12
C VAL A 79 0.66 -10.64 1.39
N THR A 80 -0.18 -10.17 2.31
CA THR A 80 -0.56 -10.87 3.56
C THR A 80 -2.06 -11.17 3.52
N ASP A 81 -2.62 -11.76 4.58
CA ASP A 81 -4.07 -12.05 4.65
C ASP A 81 -4.97 -10.80 4.73
N SER A 82 -4.45 -9.65 5.16
CA SER A 82 -5.25 -8.43 5.39
C SER A 82 -4.67 -7.15 4.78
N VAL A 83 -3.40 -7.18 4.35
CA VAL A 83 -2.69 -6.01 3.87
C VAL A 83 -1.91 -6.31 2.60
N LEU A 84 -1.94 -5.37 1.65
CA LEU A 84 -1.08 -5.32 0.49
C LEU A 84 -0.13 -4.11 0.61
N THR A 85 1.18 -4.33 0.45
CA THR A 85 2.17 -3.25 0.51
C THR A 85 3.13 -3.34 -0.68
N ILE A 86 3.60 -2.19 -1.16
CA ILE A 86 4.64 -2.13 -2.19
C ILE A 86 5.92 -1.60 -1.53
N GLY A 87 6.98 -2.39 -1.57
CA GLY A 87 8.32 -2.03 -1.12
C GLY A 87 9.27 -1.79 -2.29
N ALA A 88 10.23 -0.91 -2.08
CA ALA A 88 11.37 -0.68 -2.96
C ALA A 88 12.61 -0.41 -2.11
N ARG A 89 13.81 -0.33 -2.70
CA ARG A 89 15.04 -0.02 -1.95
C ARG A 89 14.97 1.31 -1.18
N GLY A 90 14.17 2.26 -1.66
CA GLY A 90 13.97 3.57 -1.02
C GLY A 90 12.95 3.58 0.14
N GLY A 91 12.34 2.43 0.46
CA GLY A 91 11.32 2.31 1.50
C GLY A 91 10.02 1.69 1.00
N PHE A 92 9.00 1.74 1.85
CA PHE A 92 7.68 1.18 1.58
C PHE A 92 6.65 2.26 1.26
N MET A 93 5.78 1.97 0.30
CA MET A 93 4.58 2.75 0.09
C MET A 93 3.56 2.50 1.22
N PRO A 94 2.63 3.43 1.48
CA PRO A 94 1.56 3.21 2.43
C PRO A 94 0.78 1.93 2.12
N SER A 95 0.66 1.07 3.12
CA SER A 95 -0.06 -0.20 3.00
C SER A 95 -1.54 0.00 2.68
N ILE A 96 -2.12 -0.91 1.90
CA ILE A 96 -3.55 -0.99 1.62
C ILE A 96 -4.12 -2.10 2.48
N ALA A 97 -4.82 -1.74 3.56
CA ALA A 97 -5.63 -2.67 4.32
C ALA A 97 -6.85 -3.09 3.50
N TYR A 98 -7.25 -4.35 3.61
CA TYR A 98 -8.35 -4.89 2.83
C TYR A 98 -9.18 -5.92 3.56
N ARG A 99 -10.40 -6.09 3.07
CA ARG A 99 -11.32 -7.18 3.42
C ARG A 99 -11.53 -8.08 2.22
N GLU A 100 -11.51 -9.38 2.47
CA GLU A 100 -11.66 -10.40 1.43
C GLU A 100 -13.14 -10.81 1.28
N TYR A 101 -13.56 -10.95 0.03
CA TYR A 101 -14.89 -11.37 -0.37
C TYR A 101 -14.77 -12.45 -1.44
N HIS A 102 -15.64 -13.45 -1.39
CA HIS A 102 -15.66 -14.52 -2.38
C HIS A 102 -16.95 -14.41 -3.19
N GLU A 103 -16.81 -14.40 -4.51
CA GLU A 103 -17.93 -14.49 -5.43
C GLU A 103 -18.19 -15.96 -5.75
N TYR A 104 -19.44 -16.38 -5.57
CA TYR A 104 -19.90 -17.72 -5.89
C TYR A 104 -20.93 -17.68 -7.00
N VAL A 105 -20.88 -18.71 -7.85
CA VAL A 105 -21.93 -19.00 -8.82
C VAL A 105 -22.41 -20.42 -8.59
N ALA A 106 -23.65 -20.51 -8.14
CA ALA A 106 -24.28 -21.77 -7.78
C ALA A 106 -24.54 -22.62 -9.03
N LYS A 107 -24.13 -23.90 -9.02
CA LYS A 107 -24.23 -24.77 -10.21
C LYS A 107 -25.66 -25.19 -10.54
N ASP A 108 -26.53 -25.22 -9.54
CA ASP A 108 -27.93 -25.63 -9.63
C ASP A 108 -28.79 -24.58 -10.32
N ASP A 109 -28.73 -23.32 -9.87
CA ASP A 109 -29.63 -22.25 -10.35
C ASP A 109 -28.89 -21.07 -10.99
N GLN A 110 -27.55 -21.12 -11.09
CA GLN A 110 -26.69 -20.05 -11.59
C GLN A 110 -26.79 -18.74 -10.77
N THR A 111 -27.30 -18.80 -9.54
CA THR A 111 -27.35 -17.64 -8.65
C THR A 111 -25.93 -17.16 -8.34
N LYS A 112 -25.68 -15.89 -8.65
CA LYS A 112 -24.42 -15.21 -8.34
C LYS A 112 -24.57 -14.40 -7.06
N PHE A 113 -23.64 -14.54 -6.14
CA PHE A 113 -23.63 -13.72 -4.94
C PHE A 113 -22.21 -13.59 -4.38
N VAL A 114 -21.99 -12.50 -3.66
CA VAL A 114 -20.73 -12.18 -3.01
C VAL A 114 -20.92 -12.26 -1.50
N VAL A 115 -19.99 -12.91 -0.82
CA VAL A 115 -20.01 -13.10 0.63
C VAL A 115 -18.66 -12.68 1.22
N THR A 116 -18.68 -12.15 2.45
CA THR A 116 -17.44 -11.84 3.17
C THR A 116 -16.73 -13.14 3.51
N TYR A 117 -15.42 -13.20 3.28
CA TYR A 117 -14.63 -14.36 3.64
C TYR A 117 -14.37 -14.39 5.15
N GLU A 118 -14.70 -15.52 5.78
CA GLU A 118 -14.39 -15.80 7.17
C GLU A 118 -13.68 -17.17 7.25
N PRO A 119 -12.48 -17.25 7.87
CA PRO A 119 -11.75 -18.50 7.97
C PRO A 119 -12.58 -19.62 8.63
N GLY A 120 -12.72 -20.75 7.94
CA GLY A 120 -13.45 -21.93 8.43
C GLY A 120 -14.96 -21.90 8.26
N VAL A 121 -15.54 -20.79 7.78
CA VAL A 121 -16.98 -20.69 7.52
C VAL A 121 -17.28 -21.05 6.07
N ILE A 122 -18.15 -22.05 5.87
CA ILE A 122 -18.63 -22.43 4.54
C ILE A 122 -19.86 -21.58 4.21
N PRO A 123 -19.85 -20.80 3.12
CA PRO A 123 -20.97 -19.95 2.77
C PRO A 123 -22.18 -20.75 2.35
N LYS A 124 -23.36 -20.18 2.60
CA LYS A 124 -24.65 -20.77 2.24
C LYS A 124 -25.25 -20.05 1.04
N HIS A 125 -25.93 -20.81 0.21
CA HIS A 125 -26.70 -20.27 -0.90
C HIS A 125 -27.82 -19.35 -0.38
N PRO A 126 -28.03 -18.15 -0.98
CA PRO A 126 -28.99 -17.17 -0.47
C PRO A 126 -30.44 -17.65 -0.54
N LEU A 127 -30.81 -18.38 -1.60
CA LEU A 127 -32.18 -18.88 -1.79
C LEU A 127 -32.44 -20.24 -1.15
N SER A 128 -31.64 -21.26 -1.48
CA SER A 128 -31.84 -22.63 -0.99
C SER A 128 -31.24 -22.91 0.39
N GLY A 129 -30.35 -22.06 0.90
CA GLY A 129 -29.68 -22.27 2.19
C GLY A 129 -28.67 -23.42 2.21
N ARG A 130 -28.45 -24.09 1.07
CA ARG A 130 -27.47 -25.19 0.95
C ARG A 130 -26.04 -24.66 1.15
N MET A 131 -25.13 -25.54 1.58
CA MET A 131 -23.72 -25.20 1.63
C MET A 131 -23.13 -25.08 0.22
N MET A 132 -22.30 -24.07 0.00
CA MET A 132 -21.57 -23.87 -1.24
C MET A 132 -20.27 -24.69 -1.26
N ASN A 133 -19.88 -25.15 -2.44
CA ASN A 133 -18.63 -25.85 -2.63
C ASN A 133 -17.52 -24.89 -3.10
N LEU A 134 -16.26 -25.25 -2.83
CA LEU A 134 -15.10 -24.46 -3.28
C LEU A 134 -15.05 -24.32 -4.81
N ASN A 135 -15.44 -25.37 -5.56
CA ASN A 135 -15.47 -25.37 -7.03
C ASN A 135 -16.58 -24.46 -7.62
N GLU A 136 -17.43 -23.88 -6.78
CA GLU A 136 -18.45 -22.90 -7.16
C GLU A 136 -17.97 -21.46 -6.90
N ARG A 137 -16.83 -21.28 -6.22
CA ARG A 137 -16.17 -19.99 -6.07
C ARG A 137 -15.56 -19.60 -7.40
N GLN A 138 -15.99 -18.47 -7.96
CA GLN A 138 -15.45 -17.96 -9.21
C GLN A 138 -14.33 -16.96 -8.96
N ASN A 139 -14.53 -15.98 -8.08
CA ASN A 139 -13.59 -14.88 -7.89
C ASN A 139 -13.29 -14.63 -6.40
N ILE A 140 -12.07 -14.17 -6.14
CA ILE A 140 -11.65 -13.63 -4.84
C ILE A 140 -11.47 -12.13 -5.01
N LEU A 141 -12.32 -11.36 -4.35
CA LEU A 141 -12.38 -9.90 -4.41
C LEU A 141 -11.73 -9.33 -3.15
N LEU A 142 -10.82 -8.38 -3.32
CA LEU A 142 -10.17 -7.69 -2.21
C LEU A 142 -10.61 -6.22 -2.23
N TYR A 143 -11.34 -5.79 -1.21
CA TYR A 143 -11.80 -4.41 -1.11
C TYR A 143 -11.05 -3.63 -0.04
N ALA A 144 -10.54 -2.46 -0.41
CA ALA A 144 -9.76 -1.61 0.48
C ALA A 144 -10.64 -1.11 1.63
N SER A 145 -10.07 -1.10 2.84
CA SER A 145 -10.71 -0.62 4.05
C SER A 145 -9.90 0.47 4.74
N ASP A 146 -10.60 1.34 5.47
CA ASP A 146 -9.97 2.28 6.40
C ASP A 146 -9.52 1.58 7.70
N GLU A 147 -8.94 2.37 8.62
CA GLU A 147 -8.50 1.90 9.94
C GLU A 147 -9.65 1.36 10.81
N ASN A 148 -10.89 1.77 10.52
CA ASN A 148 -12.10 1.34 11.20
C ASN A 148 -12.79 0.15 10.50
N GLN A 149 -12.14 -0.48 9.52
CA GLN A 149 -12.66 -1.58 8.71
C GLN A 149 -13.87 -1.24 7.82
N ASN A 150 -14.13 0.04 7.60
CA ASN A 150 -15.13 0.50 6.63
C ASN A 150 -14.55 0.43 5.23
N LEU A 151 -15.37 -0.03 4.27
CA LEU A 151 -14.95 -0.10 2.88
C LEU A 151 -14.79 1.30 2.30
N ILE A 152 -13.63 1.55 1.69
CA ILE A 152 -13.36 2.77 0.95
C ILE A 152 -14.06 2.64 -0.40
N LYS A 153 -14.89 3.62 -0.77
CA LYS A 153 -15.59 3.64 -2.06
C LYS A 153 -14.96 4.64 -3.02
N ARG A 154 -14.87 4.27 -4.29
CA ARG A 154 -14.35 5.12 -5.38
C ARG A 154 -15.24 4.99 -6.62
N TYR A 155 -15.13 5.95 -7.53
CA TYR A 155 -15.90 5.94 -8.77
C TYR A 155 -15.27 5.01 -9.80
N TYR A 156 -16.16 4.25 -10.45
CA TYR A 156 -15.84 3.34 -11.53
C TYR A 156 -16.67 3.66 -12.77
N THR A 157 -16.17 3.26 -13.93
CA THR A 157 -16.97 3.22 -15.16
C THR A 157 -17.95 2.04 -15.13
N LYS A 158 -18.93 2.04 -16.04
CA LYS A 158 -19.83 0.88 -16.27
C LYS A 158 -19.06 -0.39 -16.67
N ASP A 159 -17.90 -0.23 -17.31
CA ASP A 159 -17.00 -1.31 -17.69
C ASP A 159 -16.08 -1.77 -16.54
N ASN A 160 -16.34 -1.29 -15.32
CA ASN A 160 -15.59 -1.64 -14.10
C ASN A 160 -14.12 -1.21 -14.12
N GLU A 161 -13.82 -0.06 -14.70
CA GLU A 161 -12.49 0.57 -14.66
C GLU A 161 -12.46 1.67 -13.59
N LEU A 162 -11.37 1.73 -12.82
CA LEU A 162 -11.22 2.69 -11.72
C LEU A 162 -10.94 4.09 -12.26
N LEU A 163 -11.64 5.09 -11.73
CA LEU A 163 -11.41 6.48 -12.09
C LEU A 163 -10.38 7.16 -11.20
N THR A 164 -9.52 7.92 -11.88
CA THR A 164 -8.43 8.70 -11.29
C THR A 164 -8.42 10.13 -11.82
N ASP A 165 -7.83 11.05 -11.08
CA ASP A 165 -7.52 12.39 -11.57
C ASP A 165 -6.29 12.37 -12.52
N GLY A 166 -5.86 13.55 -12.98
CA GLY A 166 -4.67 13.68 -13.83
C GLY A 166 -3.36 13.26 -13.16
N ASN A 167 -3.32 13.23 -11.82
CA ASN A 167 -2.15 12.79 -11.05
C ASN A 167 -2.19 11.28 -10.73
N GLY A 168 -3.28 10.59 -11.08
CA GLY A 168 -3.51 9.20 -10.72
C GLY A 168 -3.95 9.00 -9.26
N GLU A 169 -4.57 10.01 -8.63
CA GLU A 169 -5.28 9.83 -7.36
C GLU A 169 -6.69 9.32 -7.61
N THR A 170 -7.17 8.40 -6.79
CA THR A 170 -8.51 7.81 -6.95
C THR A 170 -9.61 8.77 -6.54
N LEU A 171 -10.76 8.72 -7.20
CA LEU A 171 -11.82 9.71 -7.00
C LEU A 171 -12.92 9.21 -6.04
N ALA A 172 -13.15 9.96 -4.96
CA ALA A 172 -14.26 9.73 -4.02
C ALA A 172 -15.51 10.57 -4.34
N SER A 173 -15.36 11.63 -5.13
CA SER A 173 -16.42 12.53 -5.60
C SER A 173 -16.22 12.80 -7.09
N LEU A 174 -17.33 13.02 -7.81
CA LEU A 174 -17.31 13.27 -9.25
C LEU A 174 -18.32 14.38 -9.61
N ALA A 175 -17.92 15.36 -10.41
CA ALA A 175 -18.79 16.42 -10.92
C ALA A 175 -18.90 16.39 -12.44
N ALA A 176 -20.04 16.84 -12.96
CA ALA A 176 -20.23 17.00 -14.40
C ALA A 176 -19.30 18.11 -14.93
N GLY A 177 -18.59 17.81 -16.02
CA GLY A 177 -17.55 18.66 -16.58
C GLY A 177 -16.12 18.27 -16.17
N ASP A 178 -15.96 17.40 -15.16
CA ASP A 178 -14.64 16.93 -14.75
C ASP A 178 -13.96 16.12 -15.87
N THR A 179 -12.65 16.29 -15.99
CA THR A 179 -11.81 15.45 -16.83
C THR A 179 -11.13 14.42 -15.94
N VAL A 180 -11.49 13.16 -16.13
CA VAL A 180 -11.00 12.03 -15.34
C VAL A 180 -10.29 11.02 -16.24
N TYR A 181 -9.52 10.13 -15.64
CA TYR A 181 -8.70 9.14 -16.33
C TYR A 181 -8.95 7.74 -15.77
N THR A 182 -8.97 6.72 -16.62
CA THR A 182 -9.03 5.33 -16.17
C THR A 182 -7.65 4.83 -15.70
N ASP A 183 -7.64 3.77 -14.90
CA ASP A 183 -6.44 3.08 -14.40
C ASP A 183 -5.77 2.15 -15.43
N ASN A 184 -6.23 2.14 -16.68
CA ASN A 184 -5.61 1.39 -17.76
C ASN A 184 -4.25 1.98 -18.17
N ASN A 185 -3.42 1.17 -18.83
CA ASN A 185 -2.19 1.62 -19.46
C ASN A 185 -2.25 1.33 -20.99
N PRO A 186 -2.34 2.36 -21.87
CA PRO A 186 -2.33 3.79 -21.56
C PRO A 186 -3.62 4.27 -20.88
N LYS A 187 -3.51 5.33 -20.07
CA LYS A 187 -4.65 5.94 -19.39
C LYS A 187 -5.62 6.53 -20.41
N ARG A 188 -6.91 6.20 -20.29
CA ARG A 188 -7.97 6.75 -21.14
C ARG A 188 -8.60 7.97 -20.47
N MET A 189 -8.61 9.10 -21.16
CA MET A 189 -9.30 10.30 -20.71
C MET A 189 -10.81 10.16 -20.94
N VAL A 190 -11.59 10.51 -19.92
CA VAL A 190 -13.06 10.51 -19.94
C VAL A 190 -13.54 11.86 -19.41
N VAL A 191 -14.39 12.54 -20.18
CA VAL A 191 -15.05 13.77 -19.73
C VAL A 191 -16.40 13.39 -19.14
N VAL A 192 -16.64 13.78 -17.89
CA VAL A 192 -17.87 13.47 -17.17
C VAL A 192 -19.00 14.32 -17.74
N LYS A 193 -19.78 13.75 -18.66
CA LYS A 193 -20.99 14.41 -19.19
C LYS A 193 -22.17 14.22 -18.25
N ASN A 194 -22.35 12.98 -17.78
CA ASN A 194 -23.42 12.59 -16.88
C ASN A 194 -22.84 11.71 -15.77
N ILE A 195 -23.18 12.02 -14.52
CA ILE A 195 -22.71 11.29 -13.34
C ILE A 195 -23.33 9.87 -13.31
N ALA A 196 -24.51 9.68 -13.90
CA ALA A 196 -25.19 8.39 -13.97
C ALA A 196 -24.46 7.33 -14.83
N ASP A 197 -23.44 7.73 -15.59
CA ASP A 197 -22.58 6.79 -16.32
C ASP A 197 -21.48 6.18 -15.45
N PHE A 198 -21.39 6.59 -14.19
CA PHE A 198 -20.38 6.15 -13.25
C PHE A 198 -21.03 5.58 -11.99
N GLU A 199 -20.35 4.62 -11.39
CA GLU A 199 -20.86 3.87 -10.25
C GLU A 199 -19.89 3.99 -9.07
N LEU A 200 -20.42 4.34 -7.89
CA LEU A 200 -19.64 4.39 -6.66
C LEU A 200 -19.59 2.99 -6.04
N LYS A 201 -18.43 2.33 -6.11
CA LYS A 201 -18.21 0.95 -5.65
C LYS A 201 -17.07 0.86 -4.64
N PRO A 202 -17.00 -0.20 -3.82
CA PRO A 202 -15.82 -0.48 -3.01
C PRO A 202 -14.55 -0.54 -3.88
N LEU A 203 -13.49 0.12 -3.44
CA LEU A 203 -12.21 0.16 -4.13
C LEU A 203 -11.57 -1.22 -4.12
N SER A 204 -11.36 -1.78 -5.31
CA SER A 204 -10.58 -3.01 -5.49
C SER A 204 -9.11 -2.74 -5.21
N VAL A 205 -8.51 -3.56 -4.34
CA VAL A 205 -7.08 -3.50 -4.04
C VAL A 205 -6.23 -3.82 -5.27
N TYR A 206 -6.75 -4.68 -6.15
CA TYR A 206 -6.09 -5.04 -7.41
C TYR A 206 -5.98 -3.83 -8.37
N ASP A 207 -7.03 -3.02 -8.46
CA ASP A 207 -7.05 -1.82 -9.32
C ASP A 207 -6.19 -0.71 -8.72
N GLU A 208 -6.25 -0.52 -7.40
CA GLU A 208 -5.38 0.43 -6.69
C GLU A 208 -3.89 0.03 -6.82
N LEU A 209 -3.57 -1.26 -6.75
CA LEU A 209 -2.23 -1.77 -7.03
C LEU A 209 -1.79 -1.40 -8.46
N GLN A 210 -2.61 -1.71 -9.46
CA GLN A 210 -2.32 -1.39 -10.87
C GLN A 210 -2.06 0.11 -11.04
N ASN A 211 -2.93 0.97 -10.49
CA ASN A 211 -2.76 2.42 -10.56
C ASN A 211 -1.43 2.88 -9.91
N ARG A 212 -1.06 2.34 -8.75
CA ARG A 212 0.22 2.63 -8.10
C ARG A 212 1.42 2.18 -8.93
N LEU A 213 1.35 0.98 -9.51
CA LEU A 213 2.39 0.43 -10.37
C LEU A 213 2.61 1.28 -11.62
N ILE A 214 1.52 1.77 -12.25
CA ILE A 214 1.60 2.70 -13.39
C ILE A 214 2.29 4.01 -12.98
N LYS A 215 1.94 4.58 -11.82
CA LYS A 215 2.59 5.80 -11.30
C LYS A 215 4.08 5.59 -11.06
N LEU A 216 4.45 4.47 -10.46
CA LEU A 216 5.86 4.12 -10.23
C LEU A 216 6.62 3.95 -11.55
N LYS A 217 6.00 3.28 -12.54
CA LYS A 217 6.59 3.07 -13.86
C LYS A 217 6.90 4.39 -14.57
N GLN A 218 5.97 5.35 -14.47
CA GLN A 218 6.16 6.69 -15.04
C GLN A 218 7.25 7.48 -14.32
N ARG A 219 7.34 7.35 -12.99
CA ARG A 219 8.32 8.06 -12.17
C ARG A 219 9.74 7.51 -12.31
N TYR A 220 9.89 6.20 -12.46
CA TYR A 220 11.18 5.50 -12.43
C TYR A 220 11.52 4.81 -13.77
N ARG A 221 11.11 5.41 -14.90
CA ARG A 221 11.27 4.81 -16.24
C ARG A 221 12.72 4.49 -16.63
N ASP A 222 13.68 5.27 -16.14
CA ASP A 222 15.09 5.20 -16.57
C ASP A 222 15.93 4.23 -15.73
N VAL A 223 15.32 3.55 -14.75
CA VAL A 223 15.99 2.61 -13.85
C VAL A 223 16.16 1.25 -14.54
N LYS A 224 17.28 0.57 -14.33
CA LYS A 224 17.63 -0.67 -15.04
C LYS A 224 16.63 -1.82 -14.82
N ASP A 225 16.01 -1.88 -13.64
CA ASP A 225 15.05 -2.89 -13.23
C ASP A 225 13.59 -2.36 -13.20
N ALA A 226 13.29 -1.27 -13.92
CA ALA A 226 11.94 -0.67 -13.95
C ALA A 226 10.84 -1.57 -14.55
N ASN A 227 11.21 -2.72 -15.14
CA ASN A 227 10.29 -3.70 -15.72
C ASN A 227 10.06 -4.91 -14.78
N GLU A 228 10.82 -5.00 -13.69
CA GLU A 228 10.82 -6.14 -12.79
C GLU A 228 9.96 -5.88 -11.56
N ILE A 229 9.20 -6.88 -11.13
CA ILE A 229 8.48 -6.87 -9.87
C ILE A 229 8.54 -8.24 -9.20
N ILE A 230 8.83 -8.25 -7.90
CA ILE A 230 8.80 -9.43 -7.05
C ILE A 230 7.47 -9.45 -6.30
N ILE A 231 6.71 -10.54 -6.37
CA ILE A 231 5.52 -10.74 -5.56
C ILE A 231 5.88 -11.66 -4.40
N ALA A 232 5.88 -11.11 -3.19
CA ALA A 232 6.18 -11.82 -1.96
C ALA A 232 4.87 -12.11 -1.20
N ALA A 233 4.47 -13.38 -1.10
CA ALA A 233 3.20 -13.77 -0.48
C ALA A 233 3.42 -14.64 0.76
N GLU A 234 2.65 -14.40 1.82
CA GLU A 234 2.61 -15.26 3.00
C GLU A 234 2.08 -16.68 2.70
N ASN A 235 2.40 -17.63 3.57
CA ASN A 235 2.02 -19.04 3.39
C ASN A 235 0.50 -19.28 3.29
N GLY A 236 -0.32 -18.45 3.93
CA GLY A 236 -1.79 -18.56 3.94
C GLY A 236 -2.47 -17.96 2.71
N VAL A 237 -1.75 -17.16 1.92
CA VAL A 237 -2.31 -16.46 0.77
C VAL A 237 -2.63 -17.44 -0.35
N LEU A 238 -3.89 -17.43 -0.78
CA LEU A 238 -4.37 -18.27 -1.88
C LEU A 238 -3.70 -17.89 -3.20
N TYR A 239 -3.34 -18.90 -3.99
CA TYR A 239 -2.69 -18.71 -5.30
C TYR A 239 -3.50 -17.83 -6.26
N ASP A 240 -4.84 -17.94 -6.25
CA ASP A 240 -5.73 -17.12 -7.08
C ASP A 240 -5.53 -15.61 -6.84
N LYS A 241 -5.22 -15.19 -5.60
CA LYS A 241 -4.89 -13.79 -5.29
C LYS A 241 -3.59 -13.36 -5.96
N ILE A 242 -2.58 -14.24 -5.92
CA ILE A 242 -1.28 -14.00 -6.56
C ILE A 242 -1.47 -13.85 -8.07
N VAL A 243 -2.25 -14.72 -8.71
CA VAL A 243 -2.54 -14.62 -10.15
C VAL A 243 -3.17 -13.28 -10.52
N GLN A 244 -4.18 -12.83 -9.77
CA GLN A 244 -4.80 -11.52 -10.02
C GLN A 244 -3.81 -10.36 -9.86
N ILE A 245 -2.93 -10.41 -8.86
CA ILE A 245 -1.85 -9.42 -8.68
C ILE A 245 -0.88 -9.45 -9.86
N MET A 246 -0.50 -10.64 -10.34
CA MET A 246 0.35 -10.78 -11.53
C MET A 246 -0.30 -10.18 -12.78
N ASP A 247 -1.59 -10.43 -12.99
CA ASP A 247 -2.31 -9.91 -14.15
C ASP A 247 -2.39 -8.39 -14.11
N LYS A 248 -2.61 -7.80 -12.93
CA LYS A 248 -2.57 -6.34 -12.73
C LYS A 248 -1.18 -5.75 -12.90
N ALA A 249 -0.13 -6.43 -12.46
CA ALA A 249 1.24 -6.02 -12.70
C ALA A 249 1.58 -6.03 -14.21
N ARG A 250 1.14 -7.06 -14.95
CA ARG A 250 1.28 -7.11 -16.42
C ARG A 250 0.52 -5.98 -17.10
N ALA A 251 -0.71 -5.71 -16.68
CA ALA A 251 -1.51 -4.58 -17.19
C ALA A 251 -0.83 -3.23 -16.93
N ALA A 252 -0.04 -3.12 -15.85
CA ALA A 252 0.78 -1.96 -15.53
C ALA A 252 2.16 -1.93 -16.23
N ASP A 253 2.40 -2.80 -17.22
CA ASP A 253 3.67 -2.89 -17.99
C ASP A 253 4.88 -3.37 -17.16
N TYR A 254 4.65 -4.34 -16.27
CA TYR A 254 5.71 -5.13 -15.60
C TYR A 254 5.72 -6.56 -16.16
N PRO A 255 6.48 -6.84 -17.24
CA PRO A 255 6.53 -8.15 -17.86
C PRO A 255 7.32 -9.19 -17.03
N ASP A 256 8.33 -8.74 -16.28
CA ASP A 256 9.26 -9.60 -15.56
C ASP A 256 8.78 -9.77 -14.11
N ILE A 257 7.99 -10.82 -13.88
CA ILE A 257 7.38 -11.09 -12.57
C ILE A 257 8.06 -12.27 -11.89
N MET A 258 8.61 -12.03 -10.71
CA MET A 258 9.14 -13.08 -9.83
C MET A 258 8.17 -13.35 -8.69
N ILE A 259 8.11 -14.59 -8.20
CA ILE A 259 7.27 -14.97 -7.06
C ILE A 259 8.19 -15.47 -5.95
N SER A 260 7.97 -14.96 -4.73
CA SER A 260 8.64 -15.39 -3.52
C SER A 260 7.61 -15.73 -2.45
N LYS A 261 7.93 -16.72 -1.61
CA LYS A 261 7.11 -17.11 -0.48
C LYS A 261 7.72 -16.55 0.79
N LEU A 262 6.96 -15.76 1.54
CA LEU A 262 7.37 -15.27 2.84
C LEU A 262 7.18 -16.38 3.87
N ARG A 263 8.26 -16.72 4.56
CA ARG A 263 8.18 -17.58 5.74
C ARG A 263 7.67 -16.72 6.89
N SER A 264 6.43 -16.98 7.30
CA SER A 264 5.93 -16.57 8.61
C SER A 264 6.52 -17.45 9.71
#